data_AF-A0A6A6IXY6-F1
#
_entry.id   AF-A0A6A6IXY6-F1
#
_cell.length_a   1.000
_cell.length_b   1.000
_cell.length_c   1.000
_cell.angle_alpha   90.00
_cell.angle_beta   90.00
_cell.angle_gamma   90.00
#
_symmetry.space_group_name_H-M   'P 1'
#
loop_
_entity.id
_entity.type
_entity.pdbx_description
1 polymer ?
#
loop_
_entity_poly.entity_id
_entity_poly.type
_entity_poly.pdbx_seq_one_letter_code
_entity_poly.pdbx_strand_id
1 'polypeptide(L)'
;MLEGELYVDVGDKRIRLTPSDGELEIPAWHRNRVIPLPPSEDRKYTKFLLSGPGTDGPYMLDAIFYENYYRYMDQALSPGGEGISVVQVLCMFDRGGSCLALPKFIPFSMTLSKAMTVVIGRWLGGILGYQPYYKEWSTDWETAKQRMSTSVVQKRFARE
;
A
#
# COMPACT_ATOMS: atom_id res chain seq x y z
N MET A 1 5.57 8.25 -15.64
CA MET A 1 6.83 8.79 -15.06
C MET A 1 6.86 10.30 -15.26
N LEU A 2 7.37 11.12 -14.34
CA LEU A 2 7.41 12.59 -14.52
C LEU A 2 8.83 13.16 -14.67
N GLU A 3 9.79 12.73 -13.84
CA GLU A 3 11.18 13.25 -13.86
C GLU A 3 12.17 12.18 -13.41
N GLY A 4 13.24 11.96 -14.18
CA GLY A 4 14.25 10.95 -13.88
C GLY A 4 13.87 9.58 -14.45
N GLU A 5 14.36 8.50 -13.82
CA GLU A 5 14.12 7.13 -14.26
C GLU A 5 14.09 6.17 -13.06
N LEU A 6 13.37 5.06 -13.23
CA LEU A 6 13.26 4.00 -12.22
C LEU A 6 13.15 2.63 -12.86
N TYR A 7 13.42 1.58 -12.10
CA TYR A 7 13.09 0.21 -12.50
C TYR A 7 11.81 -0.24 -11.78
N VAL A 8 10.92 -0.90 -12.51
CA VAL A 8 9.79 -1.63 -11.94
C VAL A 8 9.99 -3.10 -12.21
N ASP A 9 10.07 -3.90 -11.14
CA ASP A 9 9.95 -5.34 -11.26
C ASP A 9 8.44 -5.67 -11.29
N VAL A 10 7.96 -6.39 -12.32
CA VAL A 10 6.59 -6.93 -12.42
C VAL A 10 6.69 -8.43 -12.71
N GLY A 11 6.35 -9.25 -11.71
CA GLY A 11 6.55 -10.70 -11.75
C GLY A 11 8.03 -11.08 -11.82
N ASP A 12 8.48 -11.53 -13.00
CA ASP A 12 9.87 -11.89 -13.31
C ASP A 12 10.53 -10.89 -14.28
N LYS A 13 9.79 -9.88 -14.74
CA LYS A 13 10.30 -8.88 -15.68
C LYS A 13 10.77 -7.63 -14.94
N ARG A 14 11.94 -7.10 -15.31
CA ARG A 14 12.41 -5.78 -14.90
C ARG A 14 12.22 -4.80 -16.06
N ILE A 15 11.48 -3.74 -15.81
CA ILE A 15 11.13 -2.72 -16.80
C ILE A 15 11.79 -1.41 -16.38
N ARG A 16 12.53 -0.76 -17.28
CA ARG A 16 13.02 0.60 -17.07
C ARG A 16 11.93 1.58 -17.48
N LEU A 17 11.58 2.52 -16.60
CA LEU A 17 10.63 3.58 -16.88
C LEU A 17 11.33 4.94 -16.89
N THR A 18 11.03 5.71 -17.93
CA THR A 18 11.47 7.07 -18.21
C THR A 18 10.26 7.94 -18.56
N PRO A 19 10.38 9.28 -18.63
CA PRO A 19 9.26 10.16 -18.93
C PRO A 19 8.62 9.89 -20.31
N SER A 20 9.37 9.33 -21.26
CA SER A 20 8.85 8.98 -22.60
C SER A 20 8.04 7.70 -22.66
N ASP A 21 8.10 6.83 -21.63
CA ASP A 21 7.44 5.51 -21.65
C ASP A 21 5.94 5.58 -21.28
N GLY A 22 5.45 6.74 -20.82
CA GLY A 22 4.06 6.93 -20.45
C GLY A 22 3.67 6.22 -19.14
N GLU A 23 2.54 5.49 -19.18
CA GLU A 23 1.95 4.76 -18.07
C GLU A 23 2.27 3.25 -18.15
N LEU A 24 2.66 2.67 -17.01
CA LEU A 24 2.85 1.22 -16.88
C LEU A 24 1.71 0.65 -16.04
N GLU A 25 0.84 -0.13 -16.66
CA GLU A 25 -0.21 -0.86 -15.95
C GLU A 25 0.38 -2.07 -15.21
N ILE A 26 -0.01 -2.23 -13.94
CA ILE A 26 0.35 -3.39 -13.13
C ILE A 26 -0.90 -4.25 -12.94
N PRO A 27 -0.92 -5.49 -13.46
CA PRO A 27 -2.10 -6.34 -13.32
C PRO A 27 -2.37 -6.69 -11.85
N ALA A 28 -3.65 -6.86 -11.52
CA ALA A 28 -4.07 -7.22 -10.16
C ALA A 28 -3.34 -8.47 -9.65
N TRP A 29 -2.99 -8.47 -8.37
CA TRP A 29 -2.31 -9.57 -7.67
C TRP A 29 -0.95 -9.99 -8.26
N HIS A 30 -0.32 -9.13 -9.07
CA HIS A 30 1.04 -9.36 -9.53
C HIS A 30 2.04 -8.77 -8.56
N ARG A 31 3.08 -9.56 -8.28
CA ARG A 31 4.25 -9.09 -7.53
C ARG A 31 4.85 -7.91 -8.27
N ASN A 32 4.96 -6.79 -7.59
CA ASN A 32 5.60 -5.63 -8.14
C ASN A 32 6.48 -4.94 -7.09
N ARG A 33 7.53 -4.27 -7.57
CA ARG A 33 8.40 -3.44 -6.74
C ARG A 33 8.96 -2.32 -7.59
N VAL A 34 8.86 -1.10 -7.06
CA VAL A 34 9.55 0.07 -7.61
C VAL A 34 10.95 0.14 -7.01
N ILE A 35 11.95 0.34 -7.85
CA ILE A 35 13.36 0.46 -7.49
C ILE A 35 13.86 1.78 -8.07
N PRO A 36 14.06 2.82 -7.24
CA PRO A 36 14.67 4.06 -7.71
C PRO A 36 16.14 3.79 -8.08
N LEU A 37 16.66 4.54 -9.05
CA LEU A 37 18.10 4.57 -9.27
C LEU A 37 18.80 5.38 -8.16
N PRO A 38 20.07 5.07 -7.85
CA PRO A 38 20.84 5.87 -6.93
C PRO A 38 20.88 7.34 -7.38
N PRO A 39 20.77 8.29 -6.43
CA PRO A 39 20.93 9.70 -6.75
C PRO A 39 22.35 9.97 -7.27
N SER A 40 22.46 10.91 -8.20
CA SER A 40 23.72 11.43 -8.72
C SER A 40 23.69 12.96 -8.76
N GLU A 41 24.83 13.61 -9.02
CA GLU A 41 24.90 15.08 -9.11
C GLU A 41 23.88 15.64 -10.13
N ASP A 42 23.73 14.95 -11.27
CA ASP A 42 22.81 15.30 -12.34
C ASP A 42 21.37 14.80 -12.11
N ARG A 43 21.16 13.88 -11.16
CA ARG A 43 19.86 13.25 -10.89
C ARG A 43 19.63 13.16 -9.39
N LYS A 44 19.13 14.27 -8.85
CA LYS A 44 18.79 14.38 -7.42
C LYS A 44 17.44 13.78 -7.08
N TYR A 45 16.50 13.75 -8.04
CA TYR A 45 15.12 13.35 -7.79
C TYR A 45 14.64 12.33 -8.82
N THR A 46 13.68 11.51 -8.39
CA THR A 46 12.85 10.66 -9.25
C THR A 46 11.41 10.95 -8.89
N LYS A 47 10.62 11.47 -9.83
CA LYS A 47 9.21 11.80 -9.64
C LYS A 47 8.36 10.95 -10.55
N PHE A 48 7.40 10.23 -9.98
CA PHE A 48 6.42 9.45 -10.72
C PHE A 48 5.06 9.57 -10.05
N LEU A 49 4.02 9.33 -10.84
CA LEU A 49 2.66 9.22 -10.33
C LEU A 49 2.36 7.75 -10.10
N LEU A 50 1.75 7.47 -8.95
CA LEU A 50 1.18 6.18 -8.61
C LEU A 50 -0.34 6.34 -8.66
N SER A 51 -0.97 5.66 -9.60
CA SER A 51 -2.42 5.69 -9.82
C SER A 51 -3.02 4.33 -9.46
N GLY A 52 -4.24 4.35 -8.93
CA GLY A 52 -5.13 3.20 -8.87
C GLY A 52 -6.35 3.43 -9.76
N PRO A 53 -7.03 2.37 -10.23
CA PRO A 53 -8.24 2.52 -11.01
C PRO A 53 -9.32 3.24 -10.19
N GLY A 54 -10.05 4.16 -10.82
CA GLY A 54 -11.27 4.75 -10.27
C GLY A 54 -12.42 3.75 -10.35
N THR A 55 -12.41 2.73 -9.49
CA THR A 55 -13.45 1.71 -9.41
C THR A 55 -14.26 1.86 -8.13
N ASP A 56 -15.57 1.66 -8.16
CA ASP A 56 -16.36 1.69 -6.93
C ASP A 56 -16.19 0.36 -6.17
N GLY A 57 -15.69 0.41 -4.93
CA GLY A 57 -15.52 -0.80 -4.14
C GLY A 57 -14.97 -0.62 -2.72
N PRO A 58 -15.15 -1.64 -1.86
CA PRO A 58 -14.68 -1.61 -0.48
C PRO A 58 -13.16 -1.84 -0.32
N TYR A 59 -12.46 -2.21 -1.39
CA TYR A 59 -11.03 -2.55 -1.39
C TYR A 59 -10.31 -1.90 -2.56
N MET A 60 -9.49 -0.88 -2.30
CA MET A 60 -8.86 -0.08 -3.35
C MET A 60 -7.52 0.53 -2.95
N LEU A 61 -6.57 0.49 -3.89
CA LEU A 61 -5.35 1.28 -3.87
C LEU A 61 -5.63 2.69 -4.40
N ASP A 62 -6.42 3.46 -3.67
CA ASP A 62 -6.79 4.82 -4.03
C ASP A 62 -6.06 5.88 -3.20
N ALA A 63 -6.41 7.15 -3.39
CA ALA A 63 -5.83 8.27 -2.67
C ALA A 63 -5.85 8.06 -1.15
N ILE A 64 -6.99 7.63 -0.58
CA ILE A 64 -7.14 7.43 0.87
C ILE A 64 -6.17 6.34 1.37
N PHE A 65 -6.04 5.23 0.62
CA PHE A 65 -5.04 4.21 0.95
C PHE A 65 -3.61 4.79 0.93
N TYR A 66 -3.23 5.49 -0.13
CA TYR A 66 -1.88 6.02 -0.27
C TYR A 66 -1.56 7.10 0.77
N GLU A 67 -2.49 7.99 1.06
CA GLU A 67 -2.38 9.00 2.11
C GLU A 67 -2.05 8.35 3.45
N ASN A 68 -2.86 7.38 3.87
CA ASN A 68 -2.66 6.70 5.14
C ASN A 68 -1.37 5.88 5.16
N TYR A 69 -1.10 5.12 4.10
CA TYR A 69 0.08 4.27 4.03
C TYR A 69 1.37 5.08 4.06
N TYR A 70 1.49 6.13 3.25
CA TYR A 70 2.71 6.95 3.23
C TYR A 70 2.87 7.79 4.50
N ARG A 71 1.78 8.31 5.08
CA ARG A 71 1.86 8.98 6.40
C ARG A 71 2.34 8.04 7.49
N TYR A 72 1.85 6.80 7.50
CA TYR A 72 2.34 5.78 8.42
C TYR A 72 3.81 5.46 8.20
N MET A 73 4.25 5.27 6.96
CA MET A 73 5.64 4.99 6.63
C MET A 73 6.57 6.14 7.04
N ASP A 74 6.16 7.39 6.80
CA ASP A 74 6.91 8.57 7.22
C ASP A 74 7.11 8.59 8.73
N GLN A 75 6.04 8.38 9.51
CA GLN A 75 6.14 8.33 10.98
C GLN A 75 6.99 7.17 11.47
N ALA A 76 6.74 5.95 10.97
CA ALA A 76 7.42 4.74 11.39
C ALA A 76 8.92 4.74 11.06
N LEU A 77 9.32 5.38 9.96
CA LEU A 77 10.71 5.44 9.49
C LEU A 77 11.44 6.74 9.84
N SER A 78 10.74 7.74 10.38
CA SER A 78 11.35 8.97 10.85
C SER A 78 12.42 8.71 11.94
N PRO A 79 13.43 9.59 12.08
CA PRO A 79 14.38 9.50 13.19
C PRO A 79 13.65 9.49 14.55
N GLY A 80 13.83 8.42 15.32
CA GLY A 80 13.13 8.23 16.60
C GLY A 80 11.72 7.61 16.50
N GLY A 81 11.29 7.23 15.30
CA GLY A 81 10.05 6.49 15.09
C GLY A 81 10.11 5.06 15.66
N GLU A 82 8.94 4.49 15.95
CA GLU A 82 8.79 3.17 16.58
C GLU A 82 9.13 1.99 15.64
N GLY A 83 9.42 2.26 14.37
CA GLY A 83 9.64 1.25 13.34
C GLY A 83 8.34 0.70 12.75
N ILE A 84 8.49 -0.17 11.75
CA ILE A 84 7.36 -0.74 11.00
C ILE A 84 6.73 -1.88 11.80
N SER A 85 5.45 -1.72 12.17
CA SER A 85 4.57 -2.79 12.66
C SER A 85 3.99 -3.56 11.47
N VAL A 86 4.35 -4.84 11.36
CA VAL A 86 3.82 -5.73 10.33
C VAL A 86 2.29 -5.85 10.43
N VAL A 87 1.72 -5.84 11.63
CA VAL A 87 0.27 -5.93 11.84
C VAL A 87 -0.43 -4.69 11.26
N GLN A 88 0.12 -3.50 11.50
CA GLN A 88 -0.42 -2.25 10.95
C GLN A 88 -0.34 -2.23 9.42
N VAL A 89 0.80 -2.63 8.84
CA VAL A 89 0.93 -2.70 7.38
C VAL A 89 -0.06 -3.69 6.78
N LEU A 90 -0.21 -4.89 7.35
CA LEU A 90 -1.20 -5.86 6.89
C LEU A 90 -2.63 -5.32 7.05
N CYS A 91 -2.92 -4.57 8.11
CA CYS A 91 -4.23 -3.93 8.32
C CYS A 91 -4.55 -2.92 7.20
N MET A 92 -3.59 -2.07 6.82
CA MET A 92 -3.74 -1.12 5.72
C MET A 92 -3.89 -1.82 4.37
N PHE A 93 -3.02 -2.80 4.08
CA PHE A 93 -3.02 -3.52 2.79
C PHE A 93 -4.31 -4.31 2.54
N ASP A 94 -4.94 -4.82 3.61
CA ASP A 94 -6.25 -5.48 3.55
C ASP A 94 -7.30 -4.60 2.89
N ARG A 95 -7.34 -3.31 3.26
CA ARG A 95 -8.27 -2.33 2.67
C ARG A 95 -7.79 -1.75 1.36
N GLY A 96 -6.48 -1.78 1.11
CA GLY A 96 -5.90 -1.48 -0.20
C GLY A 96 -6.29 -2.49 -1.29
N GLY A 97 -6.85 -3.66 -0.95
CA GLY A 97 -7.04 -4.73 -1.94
C GLY A 97 -5.70 -5.28 -2.46
N SER A 98 -4.65 -5.15 -1.65
CA SER A 98 -3.28 -5.56 -1.96
C SER A 98 -2.75 -6.46 -0.84
N CYS A 99 -1.56 -7.03 -1.01
CA CYS A 99 -0.91 -7.81 0.04
C CYS A 99 0.61 -7.69 -0.03
N LEU A 100 1.27 -7.84 1.12
CA LEU A 100 2.72 -8.04 1.15
C LEU A 100 3.05 -9.42 0.60
N ALA A 101 3.70 -9.47 -0.56
CA ALA A 101 4.02 -10.72 -1.22
C ALA A 101 5.15 -11.47 -0.49
N LEU A 102 4.82 -12.60 0.14
CA LEU A 102 5.79 -13.50 0.77
C LEU A 102 6.89 -13.98 -0.20
N PRO A 103 8.05 -14.47 0.23
CA PRO A 103 9.09 -14.95 -0.69
C PRO A 103 8.62 -16.01 -1.70
N LYS A 104 9.16 -15.98 -2.93
CA LYS A 104 8.76 -16.88 -4.03
C LYS A 104 8.99 -18.37 -3.74
N PHE A 105 9.94 -18.70 -2.86
CA PHE A 105 10.22 -20.09 -2.49
C PHE A 105 9.14 -20.71 -1.60
N ILE A 106 8.23 -19.92 -1.04
CA ILE A 106 7.10 -20.44 -0.24
C ILE A 106 5.98 -20.90 -1.20
N PRO A 107 5.53 -22.17 -1.11
CA PRO A 107 4.46 -22.67 -1.94
C PRO A 107 3.16 -21.90 -1.66
N PHE A 108 2.40 -21.58 -2.72
CA PHE A 108 1.17 -20.77 -2.63
C PHE A 108 1.37 -19.41 -1.93
N SER A 109 2.59 -18.86 -1.98
CA SER A 109 2.98 -17.61 -1.29
C SER A 109 1.98 -16.47 -1.45
N MET A 110 1.43 -16.24 -2.65
CA MET A 110 0.44 -15.18 -2.87
C MET A 110 -0.88 -15.46 -2.16
N THR A 111 -1.37 -16.71 -2.20
CA THR A 111 -2.60 -17.11 -1.48
C THR A 111 -2.41 -16.93 0.02
N LEU A 112 -1.26 -17.35 0.56
CA LEU A 112 -0.93 -17.18 1.97
C LEU A 112 -0.80 -15.70 2.34
N SER A 113 -0.20 -14.88 1.47
CA SER A 113 -0.09 -13.42 1.67
C SER A 113 -1.46 -12.76 1.79
N LYS A 114 -2.41 -13.13 0.92
CA LYS A 114 -3.80 -12.67 0.98
C LYS A 114 -4.48 -13.10 2.28
N ALA A 115 -4.34 -14.37 2.65
CA ALA A 115 -4.92 -14.90 3.88
C ALA A 115 -4.36 -14.21 5.14
N MET A 116 -3.04 -13.99 5.20
CA MET A 116 -2.39 -13.27 6.30
C MET A 116 -2.91 -11.84 6.44
N THR A 117 -3.14 -11.17 5.32
CA THR A 117 -3.67 -9.80 5.30
C THR A 117 -5.06 -9.74 5.97
N VAL A 118 -5.92 -10.74 5.74
CA VAL A 118 -7.23 -10.85 6.40
C VAL A 118 -7.09 -11.27 7.87
N VAL A 119 -6.36 -12.36 8.15
CA VAL A 119 -6.32 -12.93 9.50
C VAL A 119 -5.53 -12.04 10.47
N ILE A 120 -4.35 -11.59 10.06
CA ILE A 120 -3.47 -10.79 10.90
C ILE A 120 -3.85 -9.30 10.81
N GLY A 121 -4.00 -8.78 9.60
CA GLY A 121 -4.31 -7.37 9.38
C GLY A 121 -5.70 -7.01 9.87
N ARG A 122 -6.74 -7.61 9.29
CA ARG A 122 -8.13 -7.26 9.62
C ARG A 122 -8.56 -7.75 10.99
N TRP A 123 -8.40 -9.04 11.29
CA TRP A 123 -8.96 -9.62 12.52
C TRP A 123 -8.12 -9.33 13.75
N LEU A 124 -6.86 -9.81 13.79
CA LEU A 124 -5.99 -9.56 14.93
C LEU A 124 -5.68 -8.06 15.07
N GLY A 125 -5.37 -7.38 13.98
CA GLY A 125 -5.11 -5.95 13.98
C GLY A 125 -6.32 -5.16 14.50
N GLY A 126 -7.51 -5.46 13.97
CA GLY A 126 -8.76 -4.85 14.43
C GLY A 126 -9.03 -5.06 15.92
N ILE A 127 -8.74 -6.24 16.48
CA ILE A 127 -8.85 -6.52 17.93
C ILE A 127 -7.84 -5.70 18.73
N LEU A 128 -6.58 -5.67 18.28
CA LEU A 128 -5.46 -4.98 18.93
C LEU A 128 -5.52 -3.45 18.85
N GLY A 129 -6.46 -2.89 18.09
CA GLY A 129 -6.62 -1.43 17.96
C GLY A 129 -6.02 -0.84 16.69
N TYR A 130 -5.42 -1.66 15.82
CA TYR A 130 -4.91 -1.22 14.53
C TYR A 130 -6.07 -0.96 13.56
N GLN A 131 -6.06 0.22 12.95
CA GLN A 131 -7.05 0.63 11.96
C GLN A 131 -6.39 0.93 10.62
N PRO A 132 -7.08 0.67 9.49
CA PRO A 132 -6.52 0.87 8.16
C PRO A 132 -6.45 2.35 7.76
N TYR A 133 -7.32 3.19 8.33
CA TYR A 133 -7.44 4.60 7.99
C TYR A 133 -7.54 5.45 9.26
N TYR A 134 -6.94 6.62 9.22
CA TYR A 134 -6.87 7.61 10.29
C TYR A 134 -7.42 8.94 9.76
N LYS A 135 -8.23 9.61 10.58
CA LYS A 135 -8.95 10.82 10.18
C LYS A 135 -8.01 11.97 9.83
N GLU A 136 -6.95 12.11 10.61
CA GLU A 136 -5.89 13.09 10.44
C GLU A 136 -5.08 12.92 9.15
N TRP A 137 -5.13 11.74 8.53
CA TRP A 137 -4.38 11.44 7.31
C TRP A 137 -5.27 11.37 6.07
N SER A 138 -6.58 11.26 6.23
CA SER A 138 -7.51 10.98 5.13
C SER A 138 -8.18 12.25 4.64
N THR A 139 -8.05 12.56 3.35
CA THR A 139 -8.77 13.68 2.72
C THR A 139 -10.28 13.41 2.63
N ASP A 140 -10.68 12.15 2.41
CA ASP A 140 -12.08 11.70 2.38
C ASP A 140 -12.35 10.71 3.51
N TRP A 141 -12.76 11.24 4.66
CA TRP A 141 -13.07 10.44 5.85
C TRP A 141 -14.37 9.65 5.73
N GLU A 142 -15.35 10.10 4.94
CA GLU A 142 -16.62 9.41 4.80
C GLU A 142 -16.44 8.07 4.08
N THR A 143 -15.67 8.05 3.01
CA THR A 143 -15.31 6.81 2.31
C THR A 143 -14.49 5.88 3.21
N ALA A 144 -13.55 6.42 4.00
CA ALA A 144 -12.78 5.64 4.97
C ALA A 144 -13.67 4.96 6.02
N LYS A 145 -14.60 5.71 6.63
CA LYS A 145 -15.59 5.17 7.58
C LYS A 145 -16.47 4.10 6.95
N GLN A 146 -16.99 4.35 5.74
CA GLN A 146 -17.83 3.39 5.03
C GLN A 146 -17.08 2.07 4.83
N ARG A 147 -15.81 2.10 4.40
CA ARG A 147 -14.97 0.90 4.25
C ARG A 147 -14.72 0.18 5.57
N MET A 148 -14.41 0.91 6.64
CA MET A 148 -14.18 0.30 7.95
C MET A 148 -15.46 -0.35 8.52
N SER A 149 -16.63 0.25 8.24
CA SER A 149 -17.93 -0.25 8.70
C SER A 149 -18.30 -1.64 8.18
N THR A 150 -17.70 -2.08 7.05
CA THR A 150 -17.97 -3.40 6.46
C THR A 150 -17.36 -4.57 7.24
N SER A 151 -16.49 -4.31 8.21
CA SER A 151 -15.87 -5.34 9.05
C SER A 151 -16.34 -5.25 10.50
N VAL A 152 -16.71 -6.38 11.08
CA VAL A 152 -17.21 -6.46 12.47
C VAL A 152 -16.20 -5.92 13.48
N VAL A 153 -14.92 -6.17 13.27
CA VAL A 153 -13.82 -5.78 14.18
C VAL A 153 -13.32 -4.35 13.96
N GLN A 154 -13.50 -3.80 12.74
CA GLN A 154 -13.06 -2.44 12.40
C GLN A 154 -14.20 -1.41 12.44
N LYS A 155 -15.47 -1.82 12.45
CA LYS A 155 -16.62 -0.89 12.48
C LYS A 155 -16.60 0.07 13.66
N ARG A 156 -15.91 -0.28 14.75
CA ARG A 156 -15.80 0.58 15.93
C ARG A 156 -15.05 1.88 15.62
N PHE A 157 -14.06 1.81 14.73
CA PHE A 157 -13.26 2.96 14.31
C PHE A 157 -14.02 3.90 13.37
N ALA A 158 -15.08 3.40 12.72
CA ALA A 158 -15.93 4.22 11.85
C ALA A 158 -16.91 5.12 12.63
N ARG A 159 -16.95 5.03 13.97
CA ARG A 159 -17.87 5.79 14.84
C ARG A 159 -17.23 7.05 15.43
N GLU A 160 -15.91 7.19 15.28
CA GLU A 160 -15.09 8.32 15.75
C GLU A 160 -14.88 9.37 14.64
#